data_AF-A0A848GFT2-F1
#
_entry.id   AF-A0A848GFT2-F1
#
_cell.length_a   1.000
_cell.length_b   1.000
_cell.length_c   1.000
_cell.angle_alpha   90.00
_cell.angle_beta   90.00
_cell.angle_gamma   90.00
#
_symmetry.space_group_name_H-M   'P 1'
#
loop_
_entity.id
_entity.type
_entity.pdbx_description
1 polymer ?
#
loop_
_entity_poly.entity_id
_entity_poly.type
_entity_poly.pdbx_seq_one_letter_code
_entity_poly.pdbx_strand_id
1 'polypeptide(L)'
;MNNNITVEPFQIETTRTALAVVTHLTATTGVSHRDNITYGEQTLMANYVYNSRSYKTVYTLMDADGTVINSYEEEDGVLPTLFTSPSGEAFVSVVPYHPDKELEISIPVFNREQTEKPKGNRPFTGNFMNVVKDTAVFYDKDQWSSEKPDKMLTIVFKDGIIKKKNNIKIPPPAHNKIYVADNEIHLLREVNEQWIHRQINEKGEEVKRRELDMGRHYARDIITCSFEETSCLLADEENGLLALLLVDTAGTVTRKELFDLGDPIFNTWCAVCIGPGTFAIRFNTEFGNGWMVVRNHQLVELFYSKGVQGYKNLLTGEVISIPTEDKLILSGLNKTRENALAAIIYLKSDKSKEQKTLFIINRTITTDGNG
;
A
#
# COMPACT_ATOMS: atom_id res chain seq x y z
N MET A 1 -15.74 15.45 -18.23
CA MET A 1 -16.27 14.08 -17.99
C MET A 1 -17.37 14.18 -16.95
N ASN A 2 -18.20 13.16 -16.74
CA ASN A 2 -19.21 13.22 -15.68
C ASN A 2 -18.53 13.13 -14.31
N ASN A 3 -19.04 13.87 -13.33
CA ASN A 3 -18.68 13.63 -11.94
C ASN A 3 -19.24 12.26 -11.49
N ASN A 4 -18.55 11.62 -10.56
CA ASN A 4 -19.03 10.36 -10.01
C ASN A 4 -20.36 10.59 -9.26
N ILE A 5 -21.27 9.62 -9.38
CA ILE A 5 -22.60 9.68 -8.78
C ILE A 5 -22.51 9.22 -7.32
N THR A 6 -23.04 10.01 -6.38
CA THR A 6 -23.14 9.58 -4.97
C THR A 6 -24.09 8.40 -4.83
N VAL A 7 -23.66 7.37 -4.09
CA VAL A 7 -24.40 6.13 -3.85
C VAL A 7 -24.28 5.70 -2.39
N GLU A 8 -25.21 4.85 -1.94
CA GLU A 8 -25.20 4.24 -0.61
C GLU A 8 -25.15 2.70 -0.74
N PRO A 9 -23.97 2.11 -1.06
CA PRO A 9 -23.89 0.69 -1.39
C PRO A 9 -23.79 -0.22 -0.17
N PHE A 10 -23.65 0.34 1.03
CA PHE A 10 -23.33 -0.39 2.25
C PHE A 10 -24.31 -0.09 3.38
N GLN A 11 -24.71 -1.14 4.09
CA GLN A 11 -25.09 -1.03 5.49
C GLN A 11 -23.81 -0.88 6.33
N ILE A 12 -23.79 0.10 7.22
CA ILE A 12 -22.61 0.47 8.00
C ILE A 12 -22.86 0.19 9.47
N GLU A 13 -21.92 -0.51 10.10
CA GLU A 13 -21.87 -0.70 11.55
C GLU A 13 -20.49 -0.31 12.05
N THR A 14 -20.42 0.40 13.19
CA THR A 14 -19.15 0.87 13.75
C THR A 14 -19.05 0.47 15.21
N THR A 15 -17.97 -0.21 15.56
CA THR A 15 -17.62 -0.54 16.94
C THR A 15 -16.40 0.28 17.36
N ARG A 16 -16.51 0.99 18.47
CA ARG A 16 -15.42 1.79 19.04
C ARG A 16 -14.91 1.12 20.30
N THR A 17 -13.61 0.87 20.36
CA THR A 17 -12.91 0.34 21.53
C THR A 17 -11.79 1.30 21.93
N ALA A 18 -11.18 1.07 23.09
CA ALA A 18 -9.97 1.82 23.48
C ALA A 18 -8.79 1.59 22.50
N LEU A 19 -8.80 0.45 21.78
CA LEU A 19 -7.73 0.06 20.88
C LEU A 19 -7.92 0.67 19.49
N ALA A 20 -9.13 0.57 18.94
CA ALA A 20 -9.41 0.89 17.55
C ALA A 20 -10.88 1.21 17.32
N VAL A 21 -11.15 1.83 16.18
CA VAL A 21 -12.48 1.88 15.58
C VAL A 21 -12.54 0.82 14.48
N VAL A 22 -13.55 -0.03 14.53
CA VAL A 22 -13.79 -1.07 13.52
C VAL A 22 -15.10 -0.75 12.82
N THR A 23 -15.03 -0.49 11.51
CA THR A 23 -16.20 -0.19 10.67
C THR A 23 -16.45 -1.35 9.72
N HIS A 24 -17.69 -1.84 9.71
CA HIS A 24 -18.17 -2.90 8.84
C HIS A 24 -18.93 -2.27 7.68
N LEU A 25 -18.52 -2.57 6.46
CA LEU A 25 -19.20 -2.14 5.24
C LEU A 25 -19.84 -3.37 4.59
N THR A 26 -21.14 -3.53 4.76
CA THR A 26 -21.88 -4.71 4.28
C THR A 26 -22.70 -4.37 3.04
N ALA A 27 -22.34 -4.96 1.90
CA ALA A 27 -23.08 -4.85 0.65
C ALA A 27 -24.18 -5.92 0.55
N THR A 28 -25.25 -5.61 -0.19
CA THR A 28 -26.39 -6.53 -0.36
C THR A 28 -26.01 -7.87 -1.00
N THR A 29 -25.19 -7.82 -2.06
CA THR A 29 -24.81 -9.02 -2.84
C THR A 29 -23.39 -9.47 -2.53
N GLY A 30 -22.41 -8.58 -2.68
CA GLY A 30 -21.02 -8.87 -2.40
C GLY A 30 -20.13 -7.65 -2.56
N VAL A 31 -18.92 -7.70 -2.01
CA VAL A 31 -17.92 -6.63 -2.11
C VAL A 31 -16.50 -7.20 -2.14
N SER A 32 -15.62 -6.57 -2.90
CA SER A 32 -14.17 -6.82 -2.82
C SER A 32 -13.39 -5.51 -2.87
N HIS A 33 -12.41 -5.37 -1.99
CA HIS A 33 -11.45 -4.26 -2.03
C HIS A 33 -10.52 -4.40 -3.25
N ARG A 34 -10.21 -3.28 -3.91
CA ARG A 34 -9.30 -3.25 -5.06
C ARG A 34 -8.06 -2.42 -4.83
N ASP A 35 -8.22 -1.22 -4.31
CA ASP A 35 -7.10 -0.31 -4.06
C ASP A 35 -7.45 0.72 -2.98
N ASN A 36 -6.45 1.32 -2.37
CA ASN A 36 -6.62 2.36 -1.37
C ASN A 36 -5.44 3.34 -1.34
N ILE A 37 -5.75 4.62 -1.10
CA ILE A 37 -4.73 5.67 -0.91
C ILE A 37 -5.12 6.59 0.24
N THR A 38 -4.12 7.29 0.78
CA THR A 38 -4.34 8.47 1.62
C THR A 38 -4.85 9.62 0.76
N TYR A 39 -5.91 10.30 1.20
CA TYR A 39 -6.43 11.51 0.57
C TYR A 39 -6.72 12.54 1.65
N GLY A 40 -5.88 13.58 1.76
CA GLY A 40 -5.89 14.47 2.92
C GLY A 40 -5.71 13.69 4.23
N GLU A 41 -6.61 13.88 5.20
CA GLU A 41 -6.64 13.12 6.46
C GLU A 41 -7.58 11.89 6.42
N GLN A 42 -7.84 11.38 5.22
CA GLN A 42 -8.86 10.37 4.96
C GLN A 42 -8.29 9.17 4.20
N THR A 43 -9.05 8.08 4.21
CA THR A 43 -8.83 6.93 3.34
C THR A 43 -9.79 7.00 2.17
N LEU A 44 -9.25 6.92 0.96
CA LEU A 44 -10.04 6.68 -0.26
C LEU A 44 -9.84 5.23 -0.69
N MET A 45 -10.92 4.47 -0.78
CA MET A 45 -10.90 3.06 -1.21
C MET A 45 -11.62 2.91 -2.54
N ALA A 46 -11.08 2.11 -3.45
CA ALA A 46 -11.78 1.58 -4.61
C ALA A 46 -12.27 0.17 -4.31
N ASN A 47 -13.56 -0.06 -4.49
CA ASN A 47 -14.23 -1.32 -4.18
C ASN A 47 -15.02 -1.80 -5.41
N TYR A 48 -15.05 -3.10 -5.64
CA TYR A 48 -16.08 -3.70 -6.49
C TYR A 48 -17.26 -4.08 -5.63
N VAL A 49 -18.41 -3.45 -5.89
CA VAL A 49 -19.69 -3.79 -5.29
C VAL A 49 -20.48 -4.64 -6.29
N TYR A 50 -20.66 -5.91 -5.97
CA TYR A 50 -21.27 -6.88 -6.86
C TYR A 50 -22.78 -6.71 -6.92
N ASN A 51 -23.34 -7.04 -8.08
CA ASN A 51 -24.77 -7.21 -8.31
C ASN A 51 -25.03 -8.60 -8.91
N SER A 52 -26.28 -8.90 -9.28
CA SER A 52 -26.65 -10.25 -9.76
C SER A 52 -25.90 -10.71 -11.01
N ARG A 53 -25.34 -9.79 -11.81
CA ARG A 53 -24.73 -10.10 -13.11
C ARG A 53 -23.28 -9.61 -13.28
N SER A 54 -22.86 -8.59 -12.53
CA SER A 54 -21.55 -7.95 -12.65
C SER A 54 -21.16 -7.27 -11.34
N TYR A 55 -20.30 -6.26 -11.40
CA TYR A 55 -19.96 -5.35 -10.31
C TYR A 55 -19.99 -3.91 -10.80
N LYS A 56 -20.06 -2.98 -9.85
CA LYS A 56 -19.79 -1.55 -10.03
C LYS A 56 -18.51 -1.21 -9.29
N THR A 57 -17.67 -0.38 -9.88
CA THR A 57 -16.55 0.23 -9.15
C THR A 57 -17.11 1.37 -8.31
N VAL A 58 -16.87 1.33 -7.00
CA VAL A 58 -17.32 2.32 -6.03
C VAL A 58 -16.12 2.86 -5.27
N TYR A 59 -15.97 4.18 -5.27
CA TYR A 59 -15.04 4.88 -4.41
C TYR A 59 -15.69 5.19 -3.08
N THR A 60 -15.09 4.77 -1.97
CA THR A 60 -15.59 5.03 -0.62
C THR A 60 -14.59 5.88 0.14
N LEU A 61 -15.05 7.04 0.59
CA LEU A 61 -14.27 7.98 1.36
C LEU A 61 -14.58 7.81 2.85
N MET A 62 -13.56 7.62 3.66
CA MET A 62 -13.68 7.38 5.09
C MET A 62 -12.70 8.26 5.87
N ASP A 63 -13.17 8.88 6.95
CA ASP A 63 -12.31 9.69 7.82
C ASP A 63 -11.39 8.83 8.71
N ALA A 64 -10.49 9.51 9.44
CA ALA A 64 -9.56 8.85 10.35
C ALA A 64 -10.24 8.14 11.53
N ASP A 65 -11.47 8.53 11.88
CA ASP A 65 -12.22 8.01 13.03
C ASP A 65 -13.23 6.91 12.61
N GLY A 66 -13.09 6.38 11.40
CA GLY A 66 -13.84 5.24 10.85
C GLY A 66 -15.21 5.59 10.28
N THR A 67 -15.56 6.87 10.17
CA THR A 67 -16.84 7.32 9.61
C THR A 67 -16.76 7.33 8.10
N VAL A 68 -17.71 6.67 7.43
CA VAL A 68 -17.87 6.81 5.97
C VAL A 68 -18.45 8.19 5.70
N ILE A 69 -17.72 8.99 4.94
CA ILE A 69 -18.13 10.34 4.55
C ILE A 69 -19.10 10.25 3.37
N ASN A 70 -18.71 9.55 2.31
CA ASN A 70 -19.52 9.33 1.10
C ASN A 70 -19.03 8.12 0.32
N SER A 71 -19.88 7.61 -0.58
CA SER A 71 -19.49 6.67 -1.63
C SER A 71 -19.93 7.16 -3.00
N TYR A 72 -19.14 6.85 -4.03
CA TYR A 72 -19.31 7.35 -5.38
C TYR A 72 -19.15 6.23 -6.40
N GLU A 73 -20.06 6.12 -7.37
CA GLU A 73 -19.96 5.16 -8.46
C GLU A 73 -19.09 5.69 -9.61
N GLU A 74 -18.17 4.85 -10.09
CA GLU A 74 -17.34 5.10 -11.26
C GLU A 74 -18.08 4.71 -12.55
N GLU A 75 -18.30 5.69 -13.42
CA GLU A 75 -18.98 5.52 -14.70
C GLU A 75 -18.04 5.42 -15.91
N ASP A 76 -16.79 5.89 -15.79
CA ASP A 76 -15.88 6.01 -16.93
C ASP A 76 -15.13 4.70 -17.23
N GLY A 77 -14.99 3.76 -16.28
CA GLY A 77 -14.29 2.49 -16.54
C GLY A 77 -14.21 1.48 -15.39
N VAL A 78 -13.37 0.46 -15.60
CA VAL A 78 -13.10 -0.66 -14.68
C VAL A 78 -11.60 -0.76 -14.37
N LEU A 79 -11.23 -1.70 -13.47
CA LEU A 79 -9.85 -1.94 -13.06
C LEU A 79 -9.18 -0.67 -12.48
N PRO A 80 -9.73 -0.10 -11.39
CA PRO A 80 -9.22 1.13 -10.83
C PRO A 80 -7.85 0.92 -10.18
N THR A 81 -6.91 1.80 -10.53
CA THR A 81 -5.65 1.98 -9.79
C THR A 81 -5.60 3.42 -9.29
N LEU A 82 -5.69 3.60 -7.98
CA LEU A 82 -5.68 4.89 -7.30
C LEU A 82 -4.25 5.43 -7.16
N PHE A 83 -4.12 6.75 -7.22
CA PHE A 83 -2.87 7.44 -6.95
C PHE A 83 -3.11 8.91 -6.60
N THR A 84 -2.08 9.58 -6.07
CA THR A 84 -2.15 11.01 -5.76
C THR A 84 -1.34 11.84 -6.75
N SER A 85 -1.83 13.04 -7.06
CA SER A 85 -1.04 14.06 -7.73
C SER A 85 -0.02 14.69 -6.78
N PRO A 86 0.92 15.51 -7.28
CA PRO A 86 1.82 16.28 -6.43
C PRO A 86 1.17 17.26 -5.46
N SER A 87 -0.05 17.71 -5.75
CA SER A 87 -0.82 18.56 -4.86
C SER A 87 -1.66 17.76 -3.86
N GLY A 88 -1.57 16.43 -3.85
CA GLY A 88 -2.36 15.55 -2.99
C GLY A 88 -3.78 15.24 -3.51
N GLU A 89 -4.12 15.69 -4.72
CA GLU A 89 -5.42 15.39 -5.32
C GLU A 89 -5.50 13.91 -5.72
N ALA A 90 -6.66 13.29 -5.51
CA ALA A 90 -6.88 11.89 -5.85
C ALA A 90 -7.13 11.72 -7.35
N PHE A 91 -6.38 10.82 -7.98
CA PHE A 91 -6.56 10.38 -9.35
C PHE A 91 -6.79 8.86 -9.40
N VAL A 92 -7.40 8.42 -10.50
CA VAL A 92 -7.58 7.01 -10.79
C VAL A 92 -7.21 6.71 -12.23
N SER A 93 -6.55 5.59 -12.44
CA SER A 93 -6.36 4.99 -13.76
C SER A 93 -7.42 3.90 -13.97
N VAL A 94 -8.16 3.96 -15.07
CA VAL A 94 -9.23 3.02 -15.41
C VAL A 94 -9.18 2.60 -16.88
N VAL A 95 -9.70 1.41 -17.19
CA VAL A 95 -9.96 0.96 -18.56
C VAL A 95 -11.41 1.29 -18.92
N PRO A 96 -11.67 2.13 -19.94
CA PRO A 96 -13.04 2.55 -20.27
C PRO A 96 -13.95 1.43 -20.78
N TYR A 97 -15.26 1.57 -20.57
CA TYR A 97 -16.28 0.60 -21.01
C TYR A 97 -16.50 0.53 -22.54
N HIS A 98 -16.07 1.54 -23.30
CA HIS A 98 -16.30 1.62 -24.75
C HIS A 98 -15.16 1.02 -25.60
N PRO A 99 -15.46 0.26 -26.67
CA PRO A 99 -14.47 -0.42 -27.51
C PRO A 99 -13.86 0.58 -28.49
N ASP A 100 -12.56 0.59 -28.77
CA ASP A 100 -11.93 -0.32 -29.73
C ASP A 100 -10.47 -0.67 -29.35
N LYS A 101 -10.00 -0.22 -28.19
CA LYS A 101 -8.63 -0.46 -27.72
C LYS A 101 -8.62 -0.59 -26.20
N GLU A 102 -7.97 -1.64 -25.69
CA GLU A 102 -7.65 -1.83 -24.26
C GLU A 102 -6.64 -0.76 -23.81
N LEU A 103 -7.08 0.49 -23.75
CA LEU A 103 -6.29 1.63 -23.31
C LEU A 103 -6.81 2.12 -21.96
N GLU A 104 -5.87 2.44 -21.09
CA GLU A 104 -6.10 3.05 -19.80
C GLU A 104 -6.12 4.58 -19.93
N ILE A 105 -7.06 5.22 -19.26
CA ILE A 105 -7.08 6.67 -19.03
C ILE A 105 -6.78 6.95 -17.55
N SER A 106 -6.18 8.09 -17.25
CA SER A 106 -6.07 8.59 -15.87
C SER A 106 -6.82 9.89 -15.72
N ILE A 107 -7.67 9.97 -14.71
CA ILE A 107 -8.61 11.06 -14.50
C ILE A 107 -8.69 11.38 -12.99
N PRO A 108 -9.01 12.62 -12.60
CA PRO A 108 -9.30 12.94 -11.21
C PRO A 108 -10.43 12.05 -10.67
N VAL A 109 -10.37 11.64 -9.40
CA VAL A 109 -11.49 10.95 -8.75
C VAL A 109 -12.65 11.92 -8.54
N PHE A 110 -12.35 13.16 -8.17
CA PHE A 110 -13.34 14.21 -7.92
C PHE A 110 -13.20 15.36 -8.92
N ASN A 111 -14.23 16.20 -9.04
CA ASN A 111 -14.20 17.45 -9.82
C ASN A 111 -13.89 17.27 -11.34
N ARG A 112 -14.47 16.23 -11.96
CA ARG A 112 -14.27 15.85 -13.37
C ARG A 112 -14.94 16.77 -14.40
N GLU A 113 -15.85 17.63 -13.96
CA GLU A 113 -16.60 18.55 -14.84
C GLU A 113 -15.67 19.44 -15.67
N GLN A 114 -14.54 19.85 -15.09
CA GLN A 114 -13.54 20.72 -15.73
C GLN A 114 -12.45 19.92 -16.47
N THR A 115 -12.53 18.60 -16.49
CA THR A 115 -11.50 17.74 -17.09
C THR A 115 -11.93 17.27 -18.49
N GLU A 116 -11.13 17.64 -19.49
CA GLU A 116 -11.23 17.08 -20.84
C GLU A 116 -10.91 15.58 -20.83
N LYS A 117 -11.54 14.81 -21.73
CA LYS A 117 -11.31 13.36 -21.80
C LYS A 117 -9.85 13.10 -22.24
N PRO A 118 -9.01 12.48 -21.40
CA PRO A 118 -7.61 12.28 -21.73
C PRO A 118 -7.44 11.22 -22.83
N LYS A 119 -6.30 11.28 -23.52
CA LYS A 119 -5.91 10.24 -24.46
C LYS A 119 -5.54 8.96 -23.72
N GLY A 120 -6.09 7.83 -24.16
CA GLY A 120 -5.75 6.51 -23.64
C GLY A 120 -4.30 6.10 -23.89
N ASN A 121 -3.72 5.37 -22.95
CA ASN A 121 -2.37 4.81 -23.00
C ASN A 121 -2.43 3.30 -22.80
N ARG A 122 -1.34 2.59 -23.11
CA ARG A 122 -1.26 1.16 -22.77
C ARG A 122 -1.38 1.00 -21.24
N PRO A 123 -2.19 0.06 -20.73
CA PRO A 123 -2.31 -0.20 -19.30
C PRO A 123 -0.96 -0.51 -18.66
N PHE A 124 -0.78 -0.06 -17.42
CA PHE A 124 0.40 -0.35 -16.60
C PHE A 124 0.00 -1.21 -15.41
N THR A 125 0.73 -2.31 -15.19
CA THR A 125 0.36 -3.33 -14.18
C THR A 125 0.96 -3.09 -12.80
N GLY A 126 1.80 -2.07 -12.64
CA GLY A 126 2.46 -1.76 -11.38
C GLY A 126 1.63 -0.92 -10.43
N ASN A 127 2.11 -0.82 -9.19
CA ASN A 127 1.44 -0.10 -8.11
C ASN A 127 1.95 1.33 -8.03
N PHE A 128 1.09 2.24 -7.55
CA PHE A 128 1.52 3.57 -7.15
C PHE A 128 2.49 3.47 -5.97
N MET A 129 3.62 4.16 -6.05
CA MET A 129 4.65 4.14 -5.03
C MET A 129 4.61 5.42 -4.19
N ASN A 130 4.81 6.58 -4.82
CA ASN A 130 4.71 7.89 -4.21
C ASN A 130 4.83 8.99 -5.29
N VAL A 131 4.80 10.25 -4.87
CA VAL A 131 5.16 11.40 -5.71
C VAL A 131 6.64 11.76 -5.52
N VAL A 132 7.30 12.11 -6.61
CA VAL A 132 8.60 12.80 -6.65
C VAL A 132 8.43 14.10 -7.42
N LYS A 133 8.67 15.24 -6.77
CA LYS A 133 8.51 16.59 -7.33
C LYS A 133 7.12 16.77 -7.97
N ASP A 134 7.06 16.87 -9.29
CA ASP A 134 5.85 17.06 -10.10
C ASP A 134 5.31 15.76 -10.71
N THR A 135 5.78 14.60 -10.23
CA THR A 135 5.59 13.33 -10.91
C THR A 135 5.07 12.25 -9.96
N ALA A 136 3.95 11.60 -10.31
CA ALA A 136 3.53 10.36 -9.65
C ALA A 136 4.30 9.16 -10.22
N VAL A 137 4.86 8.34 -9.34
CA VAL A 137 5.71 7.20 -9.69
C VAL A 137 4.97 5.89 -9.42
N PHE A 138 4.95 5.02 -10.43
CA PHE A 138 4.44 3.66 -10.35
C PHE A 138 5.55 2.68 -10.67
N TYR A 139 5.48 1.48 -10.09
CA TYR A 139 6.51 0.48 -10.25
C TYR A 139 5.95 -0.94 -10.38
N ASP A 140 6.53 -1.69 -11.32
CA ASP A 140 6.19 -3.07 -11.66
C ASP A 140 7.46 -3.91 -11.76
N LYS A 141 7.39 -5.14 -11.25
CA LYS A 141 8.42 -6.17 -11.45
C LYS A 141 7.76 -7.49 -11.82
N ASP A 142 8.30 -8.17 -12.81
CA ASP A 142 7.78 -9.47 -13.23
C ASP A 142 8.37 -10.58 -12.35
N GLN A 143 7.65 -10.98 -11.31
CA GLN A 143 8.08 -12.02 -10.36
C GLN A 143 8.38 -13.39 -11.00
N TRP A 144 7.93 -13.63 -12.23
CA TRP A 144 8.04 -14.92 -12.91
C TRP A 144 9.18 -14.98 -13.93
N SER A 145 9.86 -13.86 -14.20
CA SER A 145 10.94 -13.79 -15.17
C SER A 145 12.13 -13.02 -14.62
N SER A 146 13.23 -13.73 -14.35
CA SER A 146 14.51 -13.13 -13.94
C SER A 146 15.17 -12.28 -15.04
N GLU A 147 14.74 -12.42 -16.29
CA GLU A 147 15.33 -11.76 -17.45
C GLU A 147 14.66 -10.42 -17.81
N LYS A 148 13.40 -10.22 -17.42
CA LYS A 148 12.69 -8.99 -17.75
C LYS A 148 13.13 -7.87 -16.81
N PRO A 149 13.39 -6.66 -17.34
CA PRO A 149 13.70 -5.51 -16.50
C PRO A 149 12.46 -5.10 -15.71
N ASP A 150 12.71 -4.54 -14.53
CA ASP A 150 11.67 -3.81 -13.80
C ASP A 150 11.19 -2.63 -14.65
N LYS A 151 9.94 -2.23 -14.43
CA LYS A 151 9.33 -1.11 -15.16
C LYS A 151 8.89 -0.05 -14.19
N MET A 152 9.05 1.19 -14.60
CA MET A 152 8.54 2.36 -13.92
C MET A 152 7.63 3.12 -14.87
N LEU A 153 6.48 3.55 -14.38
CA LEU A 153 5.64 4.52 -15.06
C LEU A 153 5.73 5.84 -14.30
N THR A 154 6.05 6.91 -15.02
CA THR A 154 5.98 8.28 -14.48
C THR A 154 4.84 9.05 -15.11
N ILE A 155 4.00 9.64 -14.26
CA ILE A 155 2.91 10.54 -14.68
C ILE A 155 3.29 11.95 -14.25
N VAL A 156 3.66 12.79 -15.21
CA VAL A 156 4.12 14.16 -14.97
C VAL A 156 2.94 15.11 -14.98
N PHE A 157 2.85 15.94 -13.96
CA PHE A 157 1.82 16.96 -13.80
C PHE A 157 2.36 18.35 -14.15
N LYS A 158 1.48 19.21 -14.64
CA LYS A 158 1.71 20.64 -14.77
C LYS A 158 0.41 21.36 -14.45
N ASP A 159 0.46 22.31 -13.53
CA ASP A 159 -0.70 23.10 -13.11
C ASP A 159 -1.89 22.22 -12.67
N GLY A 160 -1.60 21.12 -11.97
CA GLY A 160 -2.61 20.14 -11.51
C GLY A 160 -3.13 19.16 -12.57
N ILE A 161 -2.70 19.30 -13.83
CA ILE A 161 -3.17 18.49 -14.96
C ILE A 161 -2.08 17.51 -15.40
N ILE A 162 -2.49 16.30 -15.80
CA ILE A 162 -1.57 15.32 -16.39
C ILE A 162 -1.04 15.84 -17.73
N LYS A 163 0.26 16.07 -17.80
CA LYS A 163 0.95 16.53 -19.02
C LYS A 163 1.43 15.38 -19.89
N LYS A 164 2.02 14.35 -19.28
CA LYS A 164 2.56 13.18 -20.01
C LYS A 164 2.72 11.97 -19.10
N LYS A 165 2.66 10.79 -19.72
CA LYS A 165 3.00 9.50 -19.12
C LYS A 165 4.24 8.93 -19.81
N ASN A 166 5.23 8.43 -19.06
CA ASN A 166 6.41 7.77 -19.64
C ASN A 166 6.56 6.37 -19.05
N ASN A 167 6.60 5.36 -19.91
CA ASN A 167 6.95 4.00 -19.53
C ASN A 167 8.46 3.82 -19.66
N ILE A 168 9.10 3.45 -18.57
CA ILE A 168 10.56 3.39 -18.44
C ILE A 168 10.93 1.96 -18.06
N LYS A 169 11.93 1.39 -18.74
CA LYS A 169 12.57 0.14 -18.34
C LYS A 169 13.75 0.48 -17.45
N ILE A 170 13.78 -0.07 -16.25
CA ILE A 170 14.87 0.17 -15.31
C ILE A 170 16.07 -0.71 -15.69
N PRO A 171 17.29 -0.15 -15.79
CA PRO A 171 18.48 -0.94 -16.06
C PRO A 171 18.74 -2.03 -15.00
N PRO A 172 19.32 -3.18 -15.36
CA PRO A 172 19.68 -4.24 -14.42
C PRO A 172 20.51 -3.74 -13.23
N PRO A 173 20.48 -4.44 -12.07
CA PRO A 173 19.74 -5.68 -11.83
C PRO A 173 18.22 -5.47 -11.79
N ALA A 174 17.46 -6.52 -12.12
CA ALA A 174 16.00 -6.54 -12.03
C ALA A 174 15.53 -7.07 -10.67
N HIS A 175 14.21 -7.10 -10.45
CA HIS A 175 13.56 -7.56 -9.23
C HIS A 175 13.91 -6.74 -7.98
N ASN A 176 14.11 -5.43 -8.15
CA ASN A 176 14.44 -4.56 -7.03
C ASN A 176 13.25 -4.43 -6.07
N LYS A 177 13.56 -4.20 -4.80
CA LYS A 177 12.67 -3.50 -3.87
C LYS A 177 12.81 -2.01 -4.16
N ILE A 178 11.72 -1.28 -4.08
CA ILE A 178 11.69 0.16 -4.39
C ILE A 178 11.23 0.94 -3.15
N TYR A 179 11.83 2.09 -2.93
CA TYR A 179 11.42 3.06 -1.92
C TYR A 179 11.40 4.45 -2.56
N VAL A 180 10.28 5.16 -2.39
CA VAL A 180 10.07 6.49 -2.97
C VAL A 180 9.62 7.43 -1.87
N ALA A 181 10.49 8.35 -1.47
CA ALA A 181 10.24 9.36 -0.45
C ALA A 181 11.20 10.53 -0.66
N ASP A 182 10.89 11.68 -0.07
CA ASP A 182 11.80 12.84 -0.01
C ASP A 182 12.36 13.30 -1.37
N ASN A 183 11.56 13.12 -2.44
CA ASN A 183 11.92 13.38 -3.84
C ASN A 183 13.04 12.48 -4.39
N GLU A 184 13.25 11.31 -3.80
CA GLU A 184 14.22 10.32 -4.22
C GLU A 184 13.54 8.99 -4.57
N ILE A 185 14.17 8.24 -5.48
CA ILE A 185 13.73 6.90 -5.88
C ILE A 185 14.90 5.96 -5.63
N HIS A 186 14.75 5.08 -4.65
CA HIS A 186 15.76 4.11 -4.26
C HIS A 186 15.37 2.72 -4.71
N LEU A 187 16.38 1.96 -5.13
CA LEU A 187 16.26 0.56 -5.50
C LEU A 187 17.24 -0.25 -4.67
N LEU A 188 16.78 -1.39 -4.14
CA LEU A 188 17.59 -2.32 -3.38
C LEU A 188 17.44 -3.73 -3.94
N ARG A 189 18.56 -4.39 -4.24
CA ARG A 189 18.55 -5.75 -4.76
C ARG A 189 19.78 -6.54 -4.36
N GLU A 190 19.58 -7.79 -3.97
CA GLU A 190 20.66 -8.77 -3.82
C GLU A 190 21.06 -9.38 -5.17
N VAL A 191 22.36 -9.38 -5.45
CA VAL A 191 23.00 -9.95 -6.63
C VAL A 191 24.28 -10.66 -6.18
N ASN A 192 24.38 -11.98 -6.42
CA ASN A 192 25.55 -12.78 -6.06
C ASN A 192 25.98 -12.58 -4.59
N GLU A 193 25.04 -12.72 -3.64
CA GLU A 193 25.25 -12.54 -2.18
C GLU A 193 25.63 -11.11 -1.75
N GLN A 194 25.59 -10.14 -2.68
CA GLN A 194 25.88 -8.74 -2.39
C GLN A 194 24.64 -7.87 -2.61
N TRP A 195 24.36 -6.99 -1.66
CA TRP A 195 23.23 -6.07 -1.78
C TRP A 195 23.67 -4.80 -2.52
N ILE A 196 22.91 -4.42 -3.54
CA ILE A 196 23.16 -3.24 -4.35
C ILE A 196 22.07 -2.22 -4.05
N HIS A 197 22.47 -1.09 -3.47
CA HIS A 197 21.62 0.08 -3.27
C HIS A 197 21.89 1.08 -4.39
N ARG A 198 20.84 1.49 -5.10
CA ARG A 198 20.89 2.50 -6.17
C ARG A 198 19.89 3.60 -5.91
N GLN A 199 20.23 4.82 -6.31
CA GLN A 199 19.29 5.91 -6.50
C GLN A 199 19.11 6.13 -8.00
N ILE A 200 17.87 6.22 -8.46
CA ILE A 200 17.54 6.55 -9.85
C ILE A 200 16.75 7.87 -9.90
N ASN A 201 16.77 8.54 -11.05
CA ASN A 201 15.91 9.69 -11.30
C ASN A 201 14.57 9.28 -11.95
N GLU A 202 13.71 10.25 -12.23
CA GLU A 202 12.37 10.07 -12.83
C GLU A 202 12.42 9.56 -14.29
N LYS A 203 13.62 9.48 -14.88
CA LYS A 203 13.87 8.86 -16.20
C LYS A 203 14.41 7.43 -16.09
N GLY A 204 14.62 6.92 -14.88
CA GLY A 204 15.20 5.60 -14.62
C GLY A 204 16.73 5.56 -14.78
N GLU A 205 17.39 6.71 -14.84
CA GLU A 205 18.85 6.80 -14.92
C GLU A 205 19.44 6.72 -13.51
N GLU A 206 20.45 5.87 -13.33
CA GLU A 206 21.17 5.73 -12.06
C GLU A 206 21.98 7.01 -11.75
N VAL A 207 21.81 7.51 -10.52
CA VAL A 207 22.44 8.75 -10.04
C VAL A 207 23.48 8.45 -8.95
N LYS A 208 23.20 7.47 -8.09
CA LYS A 208 24.12 7.00 -7.05
C LYS A 208 24.03 5.48 -6.92
N ARG A 209 25.12 4.89 -6.44
CA ARG A 209 25.23 3.45 -6.16
C ARG A 209 26.16 3.20 -5.00
N ARG A 210 25.82 2.21 -4.17
CA ARG A 210 26.75 1.57 -3.23
C ARG A 210 26.45 0.08 -3.14
N GLU A 211 27.47 -0.66 -2.78
CA GLU A 211 27.37 -2.06 -2.42
C GLU A 211 27.31 -2.16 -0.90
N LEU A 212 26.50 -3.10 -0.41
CA LEU A 212 26.25 -3.34 1.01
C LEU A 212 26.57 -4.79 1.32
N ASP A 213 27.43 -4.99 2.31
CA ASP A 213 27.66 -6.28 2.93
C ASP A 213 26.67 -6.48 4.08
N MET A 214 25.62 -7.26 3.83
CA MET A 214 24.63 -7.62 4.86
C MET A 214 24.94 -8.97 5.50
N GLY A 215 26.09 -9.59 5.19
CA GLY A 215 26.42 -10.94 5.60
C GLY A 215 25.34 -11.94 5.19
N ARG A 216 24.83 -12.71 6.15
CA ARG A 216 23.76 -13.70 5.93
C ARG A 216 22.35 -13.13 6.08
N HIS A 217 22.21 -11.83 6.30
CA HIS A 217 20.91 -11.23 6.58
C HIS A 217 20.17 -10.89 5.29
N TYR A 218 18.95 -11.41 5.15
CA TYR A 218 18.09 -11.12 4.03
C TYR A 218 17.15 -9.95 4.37
N ALA A 219 17.22 -8.87 3.59
CA ALA A 219 16.24 -7.80 3.72
C ALA A 219 14.90 -8.23 3.08
N ARG A 220 13.82 -8.25 3.87
CA ARG A 220 12.45 -8.48 3.42
C ARG A 220 11.87 -7.26 2.74
N ASP A 221 11.99 -6.09 3.36
CA ASP A 221 11.45 -4.85 2.82
C ASP A 221 12.27 -3.62 3.24
N ILE A 222 12.03 -2.52 2.54
CA ILE A 222 12.61 -1.22 2.87
C ILE A 222 11.63 -0.47 3.77
N ILE A 223 12.10 -0.03 4.94
CA ILE A 223 11.37 0.92 5.80
C ILE A 223 11.76 2.34 5.40
N THR A 224 13.07 2.60 5.35
CA THR A 224 13.67 3.83 4.79
C THR A 224 14.93 3.48 4.01
N CYS A 225 15.23 4.25 2.96
CA CYS A 225 16.48 4.13 2.20
C CYS A 225 17.05 5.51 1.94
N SER A 226 18.34 5.70 2.18
CA SER A 226 19.03 6.97 1.96
C SER A 226 20.53 6.74 1.72
N PHE A 227 21.16 7.67 1.00
CA PHE A 227 22.62 7.77 0.93
C PHE A 227 23.20 8.74 1.97
N GLU A 228 22.36 9.65 2.49
CA GLU A 228 22.77 10.75 3.37
C GLU A 228 22.36 10.52 4.83
N GLU A 229 21.48 9.54 5.07
CA GLU A 229 20.98 9.18 6.39
C GLU A 229 21.05 7.66 6.60
N THR A 230 20.80 7.22 7.84
CA THR A 230 20.69 5.79 8.15
C THR A 230 19.48 5.19 7.45
N SER A 231 19.71 4.20 6.59
CA SER A 231 18.64 3.40 6.00
C SER A 231 18.18 2.34 6.99
N CYS A 232 16.89 2.02 6.97
CA CYS A 232 16.28 1.02 7.83
C CYS A 232 15.59 -0.04 6.97
N LEU A 233 16.01 -1.29 7.09
CA LEU A 233 15.45 -2.42 6.36
C LEU A 233 14.81 -3.40 7.33
N LEU A 234 13.65 -3.94 6.97
CA LEU A 234 13.05 -5.05 7.69
C LEU A 234 13.73 -6.34 7.26
N ALA A 235 14.13 -7.16 8.22
CA ALA A 235 14.67 -8.50 8.03
C ALA A 235 13.99 -9.48 8.99
N ASP A 236 14.09 -10.75 8.67
CA ASP A 236 13.67 -11.87 9.52
C ASP A 236 14.61 -13.05 9.32
N GLU A 237 14.54 -14.00 10.24
CA GLU A 237 15.13 -15.33 10.10
C GLU A 237 14.06 -16.39 9.79
N GLU A 238 14.48 -17.59 9.39
CA GLU A 238 13.57 -18.67 8.99
C GLU A 238 12.54 -19.05 10.07
N ASN A 239 12.84 -18.82 11.35
CA ASN A 239 11.93 -19.08 12.47
C ASN A 239 10.92 -17.94 12.74
N GLY A 240 11.02 -16.80 12.04
CA GLY A 240 10.18 -15.63 12.29
C GLY A 240 10.78 -14.60 13.26
N LEU A 241 12.07 -14.69 13.60
CA LEU A 241 12.75 -13.66 14.39
C LEU A 241 12.91 -12.38 13.57
N LEU A 242 12.10 -11.37 13.88
CA LEU A 242 12.10 -10.06 13.23
C LEU A 242 13.28 -9.21 13.70
N ALA A 243 13.92 -8.53 12.77
CA ALA A 243 15.00 -7.61 13.03
C ALA A 243 14.98 -6.40 12.08
N LEU A 244 15.67 -5.34 12.48
CA LEU A 244 16.04 -4.23 11.61
C LEU A 244 17.50 -4.36 11.22
N LEU A 245 17.79 -4.11 9.94
CA LEU A 245 19.13 -3.82 9.46
C LEU A 245 19.25 -2.31 9.29
N LEU A 246 20.09 -1.70 10.13
CA LEU A 246 20.40 -0.28 10.07
C LEU A 246 21.68 -0.10 9.26
N VAL A 247 21.57 0.60 8.13
CA VAL A 247 22.69 0.83 7.22
C VAL A 247 23.08 2.29 7.28
N ASP A 248 24.25 2.59 7.84
CA ASP A 248 24.74 3.97 7.94
C ASP A 248 25.13 4.56 6.56
N THR A 249 25.62 5.80 6.54
CA THR A 249 26.04 6.48 5.30
C THR A 249 27.29 5.87 4.68
N ALA A 250 28.17 5.26 5.49
CA ALA A 250 29.36 4.53 5.03
C ALA A 250 29.02 3.13 4.48
N GLY A 251 27.81 2.63 4.73
CA GLY A 251 27.36 1.30 4.33
C GLY A 251 27.56 0.23 5.40
N THR A 252 27.95 0.62 6.63
CA THR A 252 28.07 -0.31 7.76
C THR A 252 26.68 -0.77 8.20
N VAL A 253 26.51 -2.07 8.38
CA VAL A 253 25.25 -2.68 8.76
C VAL A 253 25.26 -3.05 10.24
N THR A 254 24.28 -2.56 11.00
CA THR A 254 24.01 -2.97 12.38
C THR A 254 22.66 -3.66 12.44
N ARG A 255 22.61 -4.85 13.04
CA ARG A 255 21.36 -5.59 13.26
C ARG A 255 20.77 -5.26 14.62
N LYS A 256 19.46 -5.03 14.67
CA LYS A 256 18.68 -4.83 15.90
C LYS A 256 17.49 -5.78 15.91
N GLU A 257 17.46 -6.70 16.86
CA GLU A 257 16.31 -7.60 17.04
C GLU A 257 15.09 -6.83 17.51
N LEU A 258 13.92 -7.25 17.04
CA LEU A 258 12.64 -6.65 17.38
C LEU A 258 11.77 -7.61 18.18
N PHE A 259 11.42 -8.75 17.59
CA PHE A 259 10.44 -9.66 18.17
C PHE A 259 10.51 -11.04 17.50
N ASP A 260 10.29 -12.11 18.27
CA ASP A 260 10.15 -13.45 17.72
C ASP A 260 8.67 -13.76 17.44
N LEU A 261 8.28 -13.75 16.16
CA LEU A 261 6.90 -14.06 15.75
C LEU A 261 6.57 -15.55 15.96
N GLY A 262 7.59 -16.42 15.97
CA GLY A 262 7.44 -17.88 15.99
C GLY A 262 6.84 -18.47 14.71
N ASP A 263 6.67 -17.66 13.66
CA ASP A 263 6.15 -18.08 12.35
C ASP A 263 6.98 -17.41 11.23
N PRO A 264 7.39 -18.16 10.19
CA PRO A 264 8.08 -17.58 9.03
C PRO A 264 7.19 -16.57 8.29
N ILE A 265 7.77 -15.42 7.90
CA ILE A 265 7.09 -14.46 7.02
C ILE A 265 7.24 -14.90 5.56
N PHE A 266 6.11 -14.96 4.85
CA PHE A 266 6.09 -15.28 3.42
C PHE A 266 6.13 -14.03 2.55
N ASN A 267 5.33 -13.02 2.87
CA ASN A 267 5.35 -11.75 2.15
C ASN A 267 5.29 -10.57 3.11
N THR A 268 5.94 -9.50 2.67
CA THR A 268 5.78 -8.14 3.18
C THR A 268 5.33 -7.24 2.03
N TRP A 269 4.74 -6.11 2.38
CA TRP A 269 4.43 -5.05 1.43
C TRP A 269 5.16 -3.77 1.84
N CYS A 270 5.35 -2.88 0.88
CA CYS A 270 6.08 -1.63 1.07
C CYS A 270 5.57 -0.88 2.30
N ALA A 271 6.52 -0.38 3.10
CA ALA A 271 6.22 0.35 4.31
C ALA A 271 5.44 1.64 4.00
N VAL A 272 4.42 1.93 4.80
CA VAL A 272 3.64 3.17 4.73
C VAL A 272 4.14 4.11 5.80
N CYS A 273 4.67 5.27 5.41
CA CYS A 273 5.00 6.34 6.35
C CYS A 273 3.69 6.94 6.91
N ILE A 274 3.46 6.75 8.21
CA ILE A 274 2.25 7.25 8.89
C ILE A 274 2.54 8.46 9.77
N GLY A 275 3.81 8.76 10.06
CA GLY A 275 4.26 9.94 10.78
C GLY A 275 5.79 10.02 10.82
N PRO A 276 6.37 11.10 11.37
CA PRO A 276 7.82 11.23 11.51
C PRO A 276 8.42 10.00 12.20
N GLY A 277 9.37 9.35 11.53
CA GLY A 277 10.02 8.13 12.00
C GLY A 277 9.08 6.94 12.25
N THR A 278 7.82 6.99 11.82
CA THR A 278 6.78 6.00 12.12
C THR A 278 6.24 5.37 10.84
N PHE A 279 6.41 4.04 10.73
CA PHE A 279 6.09 3.28 9.53
C PHE A 279 5.22 2.06 9.88
N ALA A 280 4.22 1.80 9.05
CA ALA A 280 3.38 0.62 9.17
C ALA A 280 3.66 -0.35 8.01
N ILE A 281 3.79 -1.63 8.32
CA ILE A 281 4.18 -2.66 7.34
C ILE A 281 3.20 -3.82 7.46
N ARG A 282 2.61 -4.21 6.34
CA ARG A 282 1.79 -5.42 6.26
C ARG A 282 2.67 -6.65 6.03
N PHE A 283 2.27 -7.77 6.62
CA PHE A 283 2.89 -9.07 6.38
C PHE A 283 1.85 -10.20 6.36
N ASN A 284 2.25 -11.36 5.81
CA ASN A 284 1.53 -12.62 5.99
C ASN A 284 2.47 -13.80 6.24
N THR A 285 1.89 -14.84 6.86
CA THR A 285 2.53 -16.12 7.17
C THR A 285 1.65 -17.24 6.59
N GLU A 286 2.00 -18.50 6.86
CA GLU A 286 1.13 -19.65 6.60
C GLU A 286 -0.19 -19.59 7.38
N PHE A 287 -0.14 -19.13 8.63
CA PHE A 287 -1.24 -19.25 9.60
C PHE A 287 -2.08 -17.99 9.75
N GLY A 288 -1.62 -16.85 9.22
CA GLY A 288 -2.33 -15.59 9.36
C GLY A 288 -1.71 -14.44 8.59
N ASN A 289 -2.21 -13.25 8.88
CA ASN A 289 -1.67 -12.00 8.37
C ASN A 289 -1.81 -10.92 9.44
N GLY A 290 -1.16 -9.79 9.19
CA GLY A 290 -1.05 -8.75 10.19
C GLY A 290 -0.35 -7.51 9.69
N TRP A 291 -0.18 -6.58 10.60
CA TRP A 291 0.66 -5.41 10.40
C TRP A 291 1.51 -5.15 11.63
N MET A 292 2.65 -4.52 11.40
CA MET A 292 3.53 -4.04 12.45
C MET A 292 3.74 -2.53 12.27
N VAL A 293 4.00 -1.84 13.38
CA VAL A 293 4.36 -0.43 13.38
C VAL A 293 5.74 -0.28 14.00
N VAL A 294 6.66 0.29 13.23
CA VAL A 294 8.01 0.64 13.69
C VAL A 294 8.08 2.16 13.85
N ARG A 295 8.45 2.62 15.04
CA ARG A 295 8.70 4.03 15.36
C ARG A 295 10.13 4.19 15.85
N ASN A 296 10.93 5.04 15.20
CA ASN A 296 12.32 5.32 15.60
C ASN A 296 13.16 4.06 15.86
N HIS A 297 13.08 3.09 14.94
CA HIS A 297 13.74 1.78 15.04
C HIS A 297 13.27 0.89 16.21
N GLN A 298 12.08 1.11 16.75
CA GLN A 298 11.45 0.26 17.77
C GLN A 298 10.11 -0.25 17.25
N LEU A 299 9.80 -1.51 17.56
CA LEU A 299 8.49 -2.09 17.29
C LEU A 299 7.51 -1.60 18.37
N VAL A 300 6.46 -0.88 17.96
CA VAL A 300 5.46 -0.29 18.89
C VAL A 300 4.08 -0.94 18.79
N GLU A 301 3.77 -1.61 17.68
CA GLU A 301 2.60 -2.47 17.53
C GLU A 301 2.94 -3.68 16.67
N LEU A 302 2.39 -4.85 17.00
CA LEU A 302 2.45 -6.05 16.15
C LEU A 302 1.12 -6.80 16.23
N PHE A 303 0.21 -6.51 15.29
CA PHE A 303 -1.09 -7.15 15.20
C PHE A 303 -1.04 -8.37 14.29
N TYR A 304 -1.51 -9.52 14.79
CA TYR A 304 -1.49 -10.78 14.07
C TYR A 304 -2.78 -11.57 14.27
N SER A 305 -3.28 -12.20 13.21
CA SER A 305 -4.59 -12.87 13.19
C SER A 305 -4.57 -14.32 13.67
N LYS A 306 -3.41 -14.92 13.97
CA LYS A 306 -3.32 -16.35 14.34
C LYS A 306 -3.96 -16.63 15.69
N GLY A 307 -4.86 -17.61 15.71
CA GLY A 307 -5.45 -18.14 16.94
C GLY A 307 -6.49 -17.22 17.62
N VAL A 308 -6.95 -16.16 16.96
CA VAL A 308 -7.95 -15.23 17.46
C VAL A 308 -8.97 -14.86 16.38
N GLN A 309 -10.19 -14.51 16.78
CA GLN A 309 -11.20 -13.93 15.88
C GLN A 309 -10.97 -12.42 15.74
N GLY A 310 -10.08 -12.03 14.82
CA GLY A 310 -9.64 -10.65 14.65
C GLY A 310 -8.12 -10.54 14.63
N TYR A 311 -7.58 -9.57 15.35
CA TYR A 311 -6.13 -9.33 15.44
C TYR A 311 -5.70 -9.12 16.89
N LYS A 312 -4.69 -9.87 17.32
CA LYS A 312 -4.05 -9.72 18.63
C LYS A 312 -2.77 -8.91 18.50
N ASN A 313 -2.60 -7.88 19.32
CA ASN A 313 -1.32 -7.24 19.52
C ASN A 313 -0.41 -8.19 20.30
N LEU A 314 0.65 -8.71 19.68
CA LEU A 314 1.55 -9.66 20.32
C LEU A 314 2.43 -9.01 21.40
N LEU A 315 2.56 -7.68 21.40
CA LEU A 315 3.33 -6.96 22.42
C LEU A 315 2.54 -6.78 23.72
N THR A 316 1.24 -6.46 23.62
CA THR A 316 0.39 -6.13 24.78
C THR A 316 -0.60 -7.24 25.15
N GLY A 317 -0.86 -8.17 24.23
CA GLY A 317 -1.87 -9.22 24.37
C GLY A 317 -3.30 -8.78 24.03
N GLU A 318 -3.52 -7.50 23.78
CA GLU A 318 -4.83 -6.91 23.48
C GLU A 318 -5.39 -7.40 22.14
N VAL A 319 -6.72 -7.52 22.03
CA VAL A 319 -7.38 -8.09 20.84
C VAL A 319 -8.37 -7.08 20.26
N ILE A 320 -8.23 -6.83 18.96
CA ILE A 320 -9.26 -6.20 18.14
C ILE A 320 -10.14 -7.32 17.61
N SER A 321 -11.30 -7.51 18.22
CA SER A 321 -12.23 -8.57 17.83
C SER A 321 -12.94 -8.25 16.52
N ILE A 322 -13.01 -9.23 15.63
CA ILE A 322 -13.88 -9.21 14.45
C ILE A 322 -14.78 -10.45 14.54
N PRO A 323 -16.12 -10.30 14.68
CA PRO A 323 -17.03 -11.40 14.97
C PRO A 323 -17.30 -12.26 13.72
N THR A 324 -16.29 -13.01 13.30
CA THR A 324 -16.36 -13.93 12.15
C THR A 324 -15.50 -15.16 12.39
N GLU A 325 -15.94 -16.29 11.84
CA GLU A 325 -15.18 -17.54 11.81
C GLU A 325 -14.37 -17.68 10.52
N ASP A 326 -14.60 -16.80 9.54
CA ASP A 326 -13.93 -16.84 8.24
C ASP A 326 -12.49 -16.32 8.34
N LYS A 327 -11.63 -16.83 7.45
CA LYS A 327 -10.23 -16.37 7.38
C LYS A 327 -10.18 -14.92 6.90
N LEU A 328 -9.56 -14.05 7.69
CA LEU A 328 -9.36 -12.65 7.35
C LEU A 328 -8.22 -12.48 6.34
N ILE A 329 -8.38 -11.58 5.37
CA ILE A 329 -7.32 -11.13 4.47
C ILE A 329 -7.16 -9.63 4.61
N LEU A 330 -6.01 -9.19 5.13
CA LEU A 330 -5.60 -7.79 5.12
C LEU A 330 -5.18 -7.37 3.71
N SER A 331 -6.03 -6.59 3.04
CA SER A 331 -5.90 -6.22 1.63
C SER A 331 -5.37 -4.82 1.38
N GLY A 332 -5.47 -3.92 2.35
CA GLY A 332 -4.96 -2.56 2.24
C GLY A 332 -4.44 -2.03 3.57
N LEU A 333 -3.48 -1.10 3.48
CA LEU A 333 -2.95 -0.35 4.61
C LEU A 333 -2.60 1.05 4.09
N ASN A 334 -3.07 2.11 4.73
CA ASN A 334 -2.67 3.48 4.40
C ASN A 334 -2.66 4.37 5.65
N LYS A 335 -1.94 5.49 5.53
CA LYS A 335 -2.03 6.60 6.48
C LYS A 335 -3.41 7.22 6.40
N THR A 336 -4.02 7.54 7.53
CA THR A 336 -5.22 8.39 7.59
C THR A 336 -4.82 9.81 7.94
N ARG A 337 -4.30 10.03 9.15
CA ARG A 337 -3.66 11.28 9.59
C ARG A 337 -2.28 10.98 10.18
N GLU A 338 -1.59 11.99 10.67
CA GLU A 338 -0.31 11.78 11.36
C GLU A 338 -0.46 10.79 12.52
N ASN A 339 0.45 9.81 12.57
CA ASN A 339 0.45 8.70 13.53
C ASN A 339 -0.85 7.89 13.54
N ALA A 340 -1.55 7.80 12.41
CA ALA A 340 -2.78 7.02 12.30
C ALA A 340 -2.84 6.26 10.98
N LEU A 341 -3.53 5.12 11.01
CA LEU A 341 -3.66 4.23 9.86
C LEU A 341 -5.07 3.66 9.74
N ALA A 342 -5.39 3.20 8.54
CA ALA A 342 -6.52 2.31 8.26
C ALA A 342 -5.99 0.98 7.70
N ALA A 343 -6.43 -0.12 8.29
CA ALA A 343 -6.21 -1.47 7.80
C ALA A 343 -7.51 -2.00 7.18
N ILE A 344 -7.47 -2.37 5.90
CA ILE A 344 -8.64 -2.77 5.12
C ILE A 344 -8.62 -4.28 4.96
N ILE A 345 -9.68 -4.93 5.44
CA ILE A 345 -9.75 -6.37 5.60
C ILE A 345 -11.01 -6.90 4.91
N TYR A 346 -10.89 -8.07 4.33
CA TYR A 346 -11.96 -8.73 3.63
C TYR A 346 -11.92 -10.23 3.97
N LEU A 347 -13.04 -10.93 3.93
CA LEU A 347 -13.12 -12.35 4.28
C LEU A 347 -12.68 -13.21 3.10
N LYS A 348 -11.80 -14.18 3.33
CA LYS A 348 -11.52 -15.20 2.33
C LYS A 348 -12.76 -16.07 2.14
N SER A 349 -13.42 -15.93 1.00
CA SER A 349 -14.48 -16.85 0.57
C SER A 349 -13.98 -17.73 -0.57
N ASP A 350 -14.32 -19.01 -0.54
CA ASP A 350 -14.07 -19.95 -1.64
C ASP A 350 -14.93 -19.64 -2.88
N LYS A 351 -15.91 -18.73 -2.76
CA LYS A 351 -16.75 -18.24 -3.86
C LYS A 351 -16.81 -16.72 -3.85
N SER A 352 -16.32 -16.10 -4.93
CA SER A 352 -16.26 -14.63 -5.10
C SER A 352 -17.59 -13.86 -4.97
N LYS A 353 -18.73 -14.56 -4.94
CA LYS A 353 -20.08 -13.98 -4.82
C LYS A 353 -20.68 -14.04 -3.41
N GLU A 354 -20.01 -14.65 -2.44
CA GLU A 354 -20.56 -14.83 -1.09
C GLU A 354 -20.01 -13.82 -0.08
N GLN A 355 -18.88 -13.16 -0.39
CA GLN A 355 -18.33 -12.17 0.52
C GLN A 355 -19.07 -10.83 0.45
N LYS A 356 -19.76 -10.47 1.52
CA LYS A 356 -20.58 -9.26 1.62
C LYS A 356 -19.98 -8.12 2.42
N THR A 357 -18.94 -8.38 3.20
CA THR A 357 -18.45 -7.42 4.19
C THR A 357 -16.98 -7.10 3.98
N LEU A 358 -16.66 -5.81 4.09
CA LEU A 358 -15.31 -5.31 4.38
C LEU A 358 -15.24 -4.84 5.83
N PHE A 359 -14.09 -5.05 6.47
CA PHE A 359 -13.79 -4.57 7.81
C PHE A 359 -12.67 -3.55 7.70
N ILE A 360 -12.89 -2.34 8.21
CA ILE A 360 -11.89 -1.29 8.24
C ILE A 360 -11.52 -1.02 9.69
N ILE A 361 -10.25 -1.23 10.04
CA ILE A 361 -9.72 -0.94 11.36
C ILE A 361 -8.95 0.38 11.29
N ASN A 362 -9.49 1.42 11.92
CA ASN A 362 -8.83 2.70 12.10
C ASN A 362 -8.11 2.73 13.45
N ARG A 363 -6.82 3.08 13.43
CA ARG A 363 -5.96 3.18 14.63
C ARG A 363 -5.24 4.51 14.69
N THR A 364 -5.05 5.01 15.91
CA THR A 364 -4.10 6.08 16.23
C THR A 364 -3.02 5.49 17.13
N ILE A 365 -1.76 5.73 16.77
CA ILE A 365 -0.57 5.16 17.42
C ILE A 365 -0.12 6.10 18.54
N THR A 366 -0.51 5.78 19.77
CA THR A 366 -0.34 6.64 20.95
C THR A 366 0.91 6.33 21.79
N THR A 367 1.64 5.26 21.48
CA THR A 367 2.79 4.83 22.29
C THR A 367 4.07 5.53 21.88
N ASP A 368 4.60 6.39 22.74
CA ASP A 368 6.04 6.67 22.77
C ASP A 368 6.73 5.36 23.16
N GLY A 369 7.54 4.78 22.28
CA GLY A 369 8.08 3.42 22.40
C GLY A 369 8.99 3.21 23.62
N ASN A 370 8.41 3.05 24.80
CA ASN A 370 9.10 2.64 26.01
C ASN A 370 8.55 1.27 26.46
N GLY A 371 9.13 0.23 25.87
CA GLY A 371 9.15 -1.13 26.40
C GLY A 371 10.61 -1.53 26.60
#